data_AF-A0AAN5D3W7-F1
#
_entry.id   AF-A0AAN5D3W7-F1
#
_cell.length_a   1.000
_cell.length_b   1.000
_cell.length_c   1.000
_cell.angle_alpha   90.00
_cell.angle_beta   90.00
_cell.angle_gamma   90.00
#
_symmetry.space_group_name_H-M   'P 1'
#
loop_
_entity.id
_entity.type
_entity.pdbx_description
1 polymer ?
#
loop_
_entity_poly.entity_id
_entity_poly.type
_entity_poly.pdbx_seq_one_letter_code
_entity_poly.pdbx_strand_id
1 'polypeptide(L)'
;AVQKAMIQIFGIPLDQDAGENLSYSSLYSIIEDFFTKLIVTQQLDEEATVASAQALGARHIDFVGKGFNASFWDIFMACLRDELHESMETYGDGDDHELTHAFEKTFAWVLYNMRSGFHDRKKKESEARIKLEAVAEEVKEKTVLERKPQPKKIIEKKKCAEEAPTRCRCS
;
A
#
# COMPACT_ATOMS: atom_id res chain seq x y z
N ALA A 1 -12.11 21.44 3.77
CA ALA A 1 -11.81 20.38 2.77
C ALA A 1 -10.90 19.30 3.36
N VAL A 2 -9.75 19.68 3.95
CA VAL A 2 -8.81 18.75 4.60
C VAL A 2 -9.44 17.92 5.72
N GLN A 3 -10.20 18.54 6.62
CA GLN A 3 -10.89 17.85 7.73
C GLN A 3 -11.86 16.75 7.23
N LYS A 4 -12.64 17.02 6.17
CA LYS A 4 -13.53 16.02 5.55
C LYS A 4 -12.76 14.85 4.93
N ALA A 5 -11.60 15.11 4.32
CA ALA A 5 -10.75 14.06 3.75
C ALA A 5 -10.14 13.17 4.85
N MET A 6 -9.70 13.75 5.97
CA MET A 6 -9.17 13.00 7.11
C MET A 6 -10.26 12.13 7.77
N ILE A 7 -11.44 12.69 8.03
CA ILE A 7 -12.61 11.96 8.57
C ILE A 7 -12.92 10.73 7.70
N GLN A 8 -12.89 10.89 6.37
CA GLN A 8 -13.17 9.80 5.43
C GLN A 8 -12.06 8.74 5.37
N ILE A 9 -10.78 9.12 5.48
CA ILE A 9 -9.65 8.17 5.52
C ILE A 9 -9.71 7.29 6.76
N PHE A 10 -10.07 7.86 7.91
CA PHE A 10 -10.17 7.16 9.18
C PHE A 10 -11.53 6.47 9.38
N GLY A 11 -12.45 6.55 8.41
CA GLY A 11 -13.76 5.92 8.48
C GLY A 11 -14.66 6.52 9.57
N ILE A 12 -14.43 7.77 9.96
CA ILE A 12 -15.23 8.48 10.95
C ILE A 12 -16.52 8.95 10.26
N PRO A 13 -17.72 8.64 10.80
CA PRO A 13 -18.98 9.21 10.33
C PRO A 13 -18.95 10.75 10.32
N LEU A 14 -19.56 11.39 9.33
CA LEU A 14 -19.55 12.86 9.19
C LEU A 14 -20.25 13.59 10.34
N ASP A 15 -21.11 12.89 11.07
CA ASP A 15 -21.90 13.35 12.22
C ASP A 15 -21.26 12.98 13.57
N GLN A 16 -20.12 12.29 13.58
CA GLN A 16 -19.40 11.92 14.79
C GLN A 16 -18.19 12.83 15.01
N ASP A 17 -18.00 13.28 16.25
CA ASP A 17 -16.75 13.95 16.63
C ASP A 17 -15.58 12.97 16.61
N ALA A 18 -14.43 13.41 16.10
CA ALA A 18 -13.26 12.55 15.96
C ALA A 18 -12.71 12.08 17.33
N GLY A 19 -12.84 12.90 18.38
CA GLY A 19 -12.43 12.55 19.74
C GLY A 19 -13.30 11.46 20.36
N GLU A 20 -14.56 11.34 19.92
CA GLU A 20 -15.49 10.31 20.38
C GLU A 20 -15.37 8.99 19.60
N ASN A 21 -14.63 8.98 18.48
CA ASN A 21 -14.42 7.78 17.69
C ASN A 21 -13.27 6.94 18.27
N LEU A 22 -13.60 5.79 18.86
CA LEU A 22 -12.63 4.88 19.51
C LEU A 22 -11.49 4.41 18.59
N SER A 23 -11.78 4.19 17.30
CA SER A 23 -10.74 3.78 16.35
C SER A 23 -9.76 4.93 16.09
N TYR A 24 -10.26 6.17 15.99
CA TYR A 24 -9.43 7.33 15.81
C TYR A 24 -8.64 7.68 17.06
N SER A 25 -9.27 7.64 18.25
CA SER A 25 -8.58 7.94 19.51
C SER A 25 -7.50 6.91 19.86
N SER A 26 -7.64 5.66 19.43
CA SER A 26 -6.57 4.65 19.58
C SER A 26 -5.28 4.98 18.78
N LEU A 27 -5.33 5.91 17.83
CA LEU A 27 -4.14 6.34 17.10
C LEU A 27 -3.16 7.12 17.98
N TYR A 28 -3.65 7.81 19.02
CA TYR A 28 -2.79 8.56 19.93
C TYR A 28 -1.76 7.66 20.59
N SER A 29 -2.19 6.52 21.16
CA SER A 29 -1.27 5.56 21.78
C SER A 29 -0.30 4.96 20.76
N ILE A 30 -0.73 4.73 19.52
CA ILE A 30 0.15 4.20 18.47
C ILE A 30 1.24 5.21 18.10
N ILE A 31 0.90 6.51 18.03
CA ILE A 31 1.83 7.59 17.75
C ILE A 31 2.81 7.76 18.92
N GLU A 32 2.30 7.76 20.15
CA GLU A 32 3.09 7.84 21.37
C GLU A 32 4.07 6.67 21.50
N ASP A 33 3.59 5.44 21.28
CA ASP A 33 4.42 4.23 21.30
C ASP A 33 5.54 4.32 20.25
N PHE A 34 5.25 4.87 19.08
CA PHE A 34 6.25 5.06 18.03
C PHE A 34 7.35 6.02 18.48
N PHE A 35 7.00 7.21 18.98
CA PHE A 35 8.01 8.18 19.41
C PHE A 35 8.74 7.73 20.68
N THR A 36 8.06 7.09 21.62
CA THR A 36 8.66 6.42 22.79
C THR A 36 9.70 5.40 22.36
N LYS A 37 9.38 4.57 21.37
CA LYS A 37 10.33 3.60 20.82
C LYS A 37 11.57 4.29 20.24
N LEU A 38 11.40 5.36 19.46
CA LEU A 38 12.54 6.07 18.85
C LEU A 38 13.43 6.74 19.90
N ILE A 39 12.81 7.50 20.81
CA ILE A 39 13.53 8.39 21.74
C ILE A 39 14.05 7.60 22.94
N VAL A 40 13.22 6.75 23.55
CA VAL A 40 13.56 6.08 24.82
C VAL A 40 14.21 4.73 24.55
N THR A 41 13.59 3.88 23.73
CA THR A 41 14.05 2.50 23.54
C THR A 41 15.27 2.43 22.61
N GLN A 42 15.22 3.14 21.50
CA GLN A 42 16.31 3.17 20.51
C GLN A 42 17.34 4.26 20.80
N GLN A 43 17.05 5.19 21.72
CA GLN A 43 17.95 6.29 22.09
C GLN A 43 18.45 7.07 20.89
N LEU A 44 17.58 7.23 19.88
CA LEU A 44 17.91 7.89 18.61
C LEU A 44 19.11 7.26 17.88
N ASP A 45 19.34 5.96 18.06
CA ASP A 45 20.29 5.19 17.25
C ASP A 45 19.96 5.37 15.76
N GLU A 46 20.98 5.72 14.98
CA GLU A 46 20.82 6.14 13.59
C GLU A 46 20.19 5.02 12.75
N GLU A 47 20.76 3.82 12.80
CA GLU A 47 20.31 2.70 11.98
C GLU A 47 18.91 2.22 12.38
N ALA A 48 18.68 2.00 13.68
CA ALA A 48 17.41 1.50 14.20
C ALA A 48 16.26 2.49 13.99
N THR A 49 16.54 3.79 14.14
CA THR A 49 15.54 4.84 13.95
C THR A 49 15.23 5.03 12.47
N VAL A 50 16.25 5.06 11.59
CA VAL A 50 16.07 5.12 10.13
C VAL A 50 15.20 3.95 9.67
N ALA A 51 15.53 2.72 10.08
CA ALA A 51 14.77 1.53 9.72
C ALA A 51 13.30 1.62 10.20
N SER A 52 13.07 2.12 11.42
CA SER A 52 11.73 2.25 11.99
C SER A 52 10.90 3.32 11.29
N ALA A 53 11.49 4.48 11.01
CA ALA A 53 10.84 5.58 10.30
C ALA A 53 10.54 5.21 8.83
N GLN A 54 11.49 4.59 8.13
CA GLN A 54 11.25 4.09 6.77
C GLN A 54 10.15 3.02 6.73
N ALA A 55 10.13 2.08 7.68
CA ALA A 55 9.07 1.08 7.77
C ALA A 55 7.69 1.71 8.04
N LEU A 56 7.62 2.73 8.90
CA LEU A 56 6.39 3.49 9.12
C LEU A 56 5.94 4.20 7.83
N GLY A 57 6.84 4.89 7.15
CA GLY A 57 6.57 5.55 5.87
C GLY A 57 6.09 4.58 4.79
N ALA A 58 6.75 3.44 4.64
CA ALA A 58 6.38 2.41 3.65
C ALA A 58 4.94 1.89 3.87
N ARG A 59 4.51 1.67 5.12
CA ARG A 59 3.15 1.22 5.44
C ARG A 59 2.06 2.22 5.03
N HIS A 60 2.39 3.51 4.89
CA HIS A 60 1.40 4.50 4.45
C HIS A 60 0.98 4.35 2.97
N ILE A 61 1.73 3.58 2.19
CA ILE A 61 1.34 3.25 0.81
C ILE A 61 0.00 2.51 0.75
N ASP A 62 -0.28 1.67 1.75
CA ASP A 62 -1.53 0.89 1.85
C ASP A 62 -2.78 1.78 1.96
N PHE A 63 -2.60 3.06 2.29
CA PHE A 63 -3.68 4.04 2.45
C PHE A 63 -3.81 4.98 1.24
N VAL A 64 -2.90 4.93 0.26
CA VAL A 64 -2.98 5.78 -0.94
C VAL A 64 -4.28 5.53 -1.71
N GLY A 65 -4.69 4.26 -1.84
CA GLY A 65 -5.97 3.91 -2.46
C GLY A 65 -7.21 4.41 -1.69
N LYS A 66 -7.05 4.80 -0.43
CA LYS A 66 -8.10 5.37 0.44
C LYS A 66 -8.05 6.91 0.48
N GLY A 67 -7.17 7.53 -0.32
CA GLY A 67 -7.04 8.99 -0.39
C GLY A 67 -5.90 9.58 0.44
N PHE A 68 -5.01 8.76 1.00
CA PHE A 68 -3.83 9.28 1.69
C PHE A 68 -2.93 10.10 0.75
N ASN A 69 -2.49 11.27 1.21
CA ASN A 69 -1.51 12.12 0.55
C ASN A 69 -0.33 12.37 1.51
N ALA A 70 0.90 12.24 1.01
CA ALA A 70 2.12 12.47 1.80
C ALA A 70 2.21 13.90 2.37
N SER A 71 1.49 14.88 1.80
CA SER A 71 1.39 16.23 2.37
C SER A 71 0.67 16.27 3.72
N PHE A 72 -0.10 15.23 4.07
CA PHE A 72 -0.73 15.14 5.40
C PHE A 72 0.30 15.01 6.52
N TRP A 73 1.50 14.50 6.23
CA TRP A 73 2.57 14.51 7.21
C TRP A 73 3.09 15.91 7.52
N ASP A 74 3.07 16.85 6.56
CA ASP A 74 3.47 18.22 6.82
C ASP A 74 2.49 18.92 7.78
N ILE A 75 1.19 18.64 7.59
CA ILE A 75 0.12 19.13 8.48
C ILE A 75 0.31 18.52 9.87
N PHE A 76 0.48 17.19 9.95
CA PHE A 76 0.69 16.50 11.22
C PHE A 76 1.92 17.02 11.96
N MET A 77 3.06 17.20 11.28
CA MET A 77 4.29 17.72 11.88
C MET A 77 4.17 19.19 12.29
N ALA A 78 3.35 19.98 11.62
CA ALA A 78 3.04 21.33 12.07
C ALA A 78 2.26 21.29 13.40
N CYS A 79 1.19 20.51 13.48
CA CYS A 79 0.42 20.35 14.72
C CYS A 79 1.28 19.79 15.87
N LEU A 80 2.16 18.83 15.59
CA LEU A 80 3.05 18.26 16.60
C LEU A 80 4.06 19.28 17.13
N ARG A 81 4.55 20.20 16.29
CA ARG A 81 5.42 21.30 16.74
C ARG A 81 4.66 22.32 17.57
N ASP A 82 3.44 22.67 17.21
CA ASP A 82 2.62 23.61 17.97
C ASP A 82 2.36 23.06 19.38
N GLU A 83 1.97 21.78 19.47
CA GLU A 83 1.76 21.08 20.75
C GLU A 83 3.05 20.95 21.58
N LEU A 84 4.19 20.71 20.92
CA LEU A 84 5.48 20.70 21.60
C LEU A 84 5.79 22.07 22.21
N HIS A 85 5.60 23.17 21.48
CA HIS A 85 5.84 24.52 22.01
C HIS A 85 4.95 24.79 23.22
N GLU A 86 3.64 24.52 23.12
CA GLU A 86 2.70 24.69 24.25
C GLU A 86 3.11 23.84 25.47
N SER A 87 3.55 22.60 25.23
CA SER A 87 4.03 21.70 26.27
C SER A 87 5.31 22.22 26.94
N MET A 88 6.25 22.75 26.16
CA MET A 88 7.50 23.32 26.67
C MET A 88 7.26 24.60 27.46
N GLU A 89 6.34 25.47 27.02
CA GLU A 89 5.93 26.66 27.76
C GLU A 89 5.23 26.31 29.09
N THR A 90 4.45 25.23 29.11
CA THR A 90 3.64 24.83 30.27
C THR A 90 4.46 24.05 31.31
N TYR A 91 5.32 23.13 30.87
CA TYR A 91 5.98 22.15 31.73
C TYR A 91 7.51 22.27 31.76
N GLY A 92 8.10 23.08 30.88
CA GLY A 92 9.54 23.32 30.86
C GLY A 92 10.00 24.22 32.01
N ASP A 93 11.26 24.11 32.39
CA ASP A 93 11.93 25.01 33.36
C ASP A 93 12.30 26.36 32.71
N GLY A 94 11.38 26.95 31.94
CA GLY A 94 11.58 28.11 31.09
C GLY A 94 11.68 27.78 29.59
N ASP A 95 12.05 28.78 28.78
CA ASP A 95 12.18 28.67 27.33
C ASP A 95 13.48 27.92 26.96
N ASP A 96 13.47 26.60 27.14
CA ASP A 96 14.58 25.72 26.74
C ASP A 96 14.57 25.55 25.21
N HIS A 97 15.01 26.60 24.53
CA HIS A 97 15.14 26.66 23.08
C HIS A 97 16.03 25.54 22.53
N GLU A 98 17.02 25.07 23.29
CA GLU A 98 17.91 24.00 22.85
C GLU A 98 17.17 22.67 22.79
N LEU A 99 16.38 22.36 23.82
CA LEU A 99 15.55 21.15 23.85
C LEU A 99 14.46 21.19 22.77
N THR A 100 13.75 22.31 22.64
CA THR A 100 12.73 22.49 21.59
C THR A 100 13.33 22.26 20.20
N HIS A 101 14.47 22.89 19.91
CA HIS A 101 15.15 22.72 18.63
C HIS A 101 15.68 21.29 18.40
N ALA A 102 16.09 20.57 19.46
CA ALA A 102 16.48 19.17 19.35
C ALA A 102 15.29 18.26 18.97
N PHE A 103 14.11 18.50 19.55
CA PHE A 103 12.88 17.80 19.17
C PHE A 103 12.46 18.11 17.74
N GLU A 104 12.49 19.38 17.32
CA GLU A 104 12.15 19.77 15.95
C GLU A 104 13.05 19.09 14.92
N LYS A 105 14.37 19.03 15.18
CA LYS A 105 15.32 18.28 14.35
C LYS A 105 14.98 16.80 14.29
N THR A 106 14.61 16.21 15.43
CA THR A 106 14.21 14.81 15.51
C THR A 106 12.96 14.55 14.67
N PHE A 107 11.93 15.40 14.77
CA PHE A 107 10.71 15.28 13.95
C PHE A 107 11.00 15.44 12.45
N ALA A 108 11.84 16.41 12.08
CA ALA A 108 12.24 16.61 10.69
C ALA A 108 13.00 15.39 10.14
N TRP A 109 13.90 14.81 10.93
CA TRP A 109 14.64 13.61 10.56
C TRP A 109 13.74 12.37 10.42
N VAL A 110 12.79 12.18 11.34
CA VAL A 110 11.77 11.13 11.22
C VAL A 110 10.95 11.31 9.95
N LEU A 111 10.45 12.52 9.68
CA LEU A 111 9.67 12.84 8.48
C LEU A 111 10.45 12.52 7.20
N TYR A 112 11.73 12.93 7.14
CA TYR A 112 12.61 12.65 6.01
C TYR A 112 12.70 11.14 5.73
N ASN A 113 12.94 10.34 6.77
CA ASN A 113 13.07 8.89 6.63
C ASN A 113 11.73 8.21 6.30
N MET A 114 10.61 8.69 6.84
CA MET A 114 9.28 8.23 6.43
C MET A 114 9.03 8.47 4.94
N ARG A 115 9.37 9.66 4.42
CA ARG A 115 9.25 9.96 2.99
C ARG A 115 10.12 9.05 2.14
N SER A 116 11.35 8.80 2.56
CA SER A 116 12.26 7.86 1.89
C SER A 116 11.64 6.46 1.79
N GLY A 117 11.19 5.88 2.91
CA GLY A 117 10.57 4.55 2.91
C GLY A 117 9.29 4.46 2.08
N PHE A 118 8.47 5.52 2.09
CA PHE A 118 7.28 5.62 1.26
C PHE A 118 7.61 5.66 -0.24
N HIS A 119 8.56 6.49 -0.65
CA HIS A 119 8.98 6.59 -2.05
C HIS A 119 9.59 5.29 -2.55
N ASP A 120 10.42 4.63 -1.74
CA ASP A 120 11.00 3.33 -2.07
C ASP A 120 9.93 2.26 -2.27
N ARG A 121 8.95 2.18 -1.35
CA ARG A 121 7.85 1.22 -1.49
C ARG A 121 6.98 1.53 -2.70
N LYS A 122 6.63 2.81 -2.93
CA LYS A 122 5.87 3.25 -4.10
C LYS A 122 6.55 2.86 -5.42
N LYS A 123 7.86 3.06 -5.51
CA LYS A 123 8.67 2.70 -6.67
C LYS A 123 8.63 1.19 -6.90
N LYS A 124 8.89 0.39 -5.86
CA LYS A 124 8.86 -1.08 -5.94
C LYS A 124 7.51 -1.61 -6.42
N GLU A 125 6.39 -1.04 -5.94
CA GLU A 125 5.05 -1.44 -6.39
C GLU A 125 4.78 -1.06 -7.85
N SER A 126 5.23 0.12 -8.29
CA SER A 126 5.10 0.52 -9.69
C SER A 126 5.88 -0.40 -10.63
N GLU A 127 7.11 -0.77 -10.25
CA GLU A 127 7.95 -1.70 -11.01
C GLU A 127 7.35 -3.11 -11.04
N ALA A 128 6.80 -3.58 -9.91
CA ALA A 128 6.13 -4.88 -9.84
C ALA A 128 4.89 -4.92 -10.75
N ARG A 129 4.10 -3.83 -10.80
CA ARG A 129 2.93 -3.73 -11.66
C ARG A 129 3.31 -3.81 -13.15
N ILE A 130 4.35 -3.07 -13.56
CA ILE A 130 4.85 -3.11 -14.94
C ILE A 130 5.29 -4.53 -15.33
N LYS A 131 6.01 -5.23 -14.43
CA LYS A 131 6.43 -6.62 -14.67
C LYS A 131 5.23 -7.57 -14.82
N LEU A 132 4.20 -7.41 -13.98
CA LEU A 132 2.97 -8.20 -14.06
C LEU A 132 2.22 -7.97 -15.38
N GLU A 133 2.13 -6.72 -15.83
CA GLU A 133 1.50 -6.38 -17.12
C GLU A 133 2.26 -7.01 -18.30
N ALA A 134 3.59 -6.95 -18.31
CA ALA A 134 4.41 -7.60 -19.34
C ALA A 134 4.19 -9.13 -19.39
N VAL A 135 4.17 -9.78 -18.22
CA VAL A 135 3.89 -11.23 -18.14
C VAL A 135 2.48 -11.56 -18.62
N ALA A 136 1.49 -10.73 -18.29
CA ALA A 136 0.11 -10.93 -18.73
C ALA A 136 -0.02 -10.84 -20.27
N GLU A 137 0.69 -9.92 -20.92
CA GLU A 137 0.72 -9.82 -22.38
C GLU A 137 1.41 -11.04 -23.03
N GLU A 138 2.54 -11.53 -22.48
CA GLU A 138 3.17 -12.75 -22.98
C GLU A 138 2.25 -14.00 -22.87
N VAL A 139 1.49 -14.10 -21.76
CA VAL A 139 0.53 -15.19 -21.56
C VAL A 139 -0.62 -15.09 -22.58
N LYS A 140 -1.12 -13.88 -22.87
CA LYS A 140 -2.13 -13.66 -23.91
C LYS A 140 -1.61 -14.06 -25.29
N GLU A 141 -0.37 -13.71 -25.63
CA GLU A 141 0.22 -14.07 -26.92
C GLU A 141 0.37 -15.60 -27.09
N LYS A 142 0.85 -16.29 -26.06
CA LYS A 142 1.00 -17.76 -26.06
C LYS A 142 -0.34 -18.49 -26.13
N THR A 143 -1.36 -18.02 -25.39
CA THR A 143 -2.71 -18.61 -25.44
C THR A 143 -3.43 -18.37 -26.77
N VAL A 144 -3.10 -17.29 -27.50
CA VAL A 144 -3.60 -17.06 -28.87
C VAL A 144 -2.93 -18.00 -29.88
N LEU A 145 -1.63 -18.28 -29.72
CA LEU A 145 -0.88 -19.20 -30.58
C LEU A 145 -1.34 -20.66 -30.45
N GLU A 146 -1.69 -21.12 -29.25
CA GLU A 146 -2.19 -22.50 -29.01
C GLU A 146 -3.61 -22.75 -29.54
N ARG A 147 -4.41 -21.70 -29.79
CA ARG A 147 -5.79 -21.82 -30.31
C ARG A 147 -5.89 -21.94 -31.82
N LYS A 148 -4.78 -21.95 -32.57
CA LYS A 148 -4.85 -22.16 -34.03
C LYS A 148 -5.37 -23.58 -34.34
N PRO A 149 -6.46 -23.75 -35.11
CA PRO A 149 -7.03 -25.06 -35.36
C PRO A 149 -6.04 -25.93 -36.13
N GLN A 150 -5.74 -27.13 -35.64
CA GLN A 150 -5.02 -28.11 -36.43
C GLN A 150 -5.85 -28.48 -37.67
N PRO A 151 -5.25 -28.59 -38.86
CA PRO A 151 -5.97 -28.96 -40.06
C PRO A 151 -6.54 -30.38 -39.90
N LYS A 152 -7.87 -30.50 -39.96
CA LYS A 152 -8.57 -31.79 -39.92
C LYS A 152 -8.06 -32.67 -41.06
N LYS A 153 -7.41 -33.79 -40.73
CA LYS A 153 -7.13 -34.86 -41.69
C LYS A 153 -8.47 -35.39 -42.22
N ILE A 154 -8.74 -35.16 -43.49
CA ILE A 154 -9.88 -35.74 -44.21
C ILE A 154 -9.62 -37.25 -44.29
N ILE A 155 -10.41 -38.04 -43.57
CA ILE A 155 -10.41 -39.50 -43.71
C ILE A 155 -11.29 -39.83 -44.91
N GLU A 156 -10.67 -40.14 -46.05
CA GLU A 156 -11.36 -40.73 -47.21
C GLU A 156 -11.92 -42.11 -46.84
N LYS A 157 -13.24 -42.23 -46.74
CA LYS A 157 -13.92 -43.51 -46.66
C LYS A 157 -13.87 -44.18 -48.03
N LYS A 158 -13.01 -45.18 -48.20
CA LYS A 158 -13.06 -46.15 -49.30
C LYS A 158 -14.42 -46.88 -49.27
N LYS A 159 -15.15 -46.76 -50.37
CA LYS A 159 -16.41 -47.45 -50.63
C LYS A 159 -16.07 -48.85 -51.17
N CYS A 160 -16.25 -49.89 -50.38
CA CYS A 160 -16.28 -51.27 -50.89
C CYS A 160 -17.71 -51.58 -51.32
N ALA A 161 -17.88 -51.85 -52.60
CA ALA A 161 -19.05 -52.49 -53.17
C ALA A 161 -18.74 -53.98 -53.28
N GLU A 162 -19.58 -54.86 -52.71
CA GLU A 162 -19.61 -56.26 -53.13
C GLU A 162 -20.97 -56.90 -52.79
N GLU A 163 -21.72 -57.13 -53.87
CA GLU A 163 -22.57 -58.26 -54.23
C GLU A 163 -23.73 -58.76 -53.32
N ALA A 164 -24.91 -58.78 -53.95
CA ALA A 164 -26.13 -59.41 -53.49
C ALA A 164 -26.12 -60.93 -53.78
N PRO A 165 -26.70 -61.77 -52.91
CA PRO A 165 -27.02 -63.14 -53.27
C PRO A 165 -28.48 -63.27 -53.73
N THR A 166 -28.64 -63.61 -55.00
CA THR A 166 -29.85 -64.15 -55.62
C THR A 166 -29.97 -65.64 -55.28
N ARG A 167 -31.10 -66.07 -54.68
CA ARG A 167 -31.72 -67.43 -54.70
C ARG A 167 -32.71 -67.51 -53.52
N CYS A 168 -33.85 -68.20 -53.55
CA CYS A 168 -34.58 -68.94 -54.58
C CYS A 168 -36.01 -69.14 -54.02
N ARG A 169 -36.97 -69.34 -54.94
CA ARG A 169 -38.38 -69.67 -54.69
C ARG A 169 -38.53 -71.14 -54.23
N CYS A 170 -39.46 -71.41 -53.30
CA CYS A 170 -40.22 -72.65 -53.00
C CYS A 170 -40.78 -72.47 -51.57
N SER A 171 -42.03 -72.75 -51.20
CA SER A 171 -43.24 -73.30 -51.83
C SER A 171 -44.45 -72.73 -51.09
#